data_AF-A0A959H1G4-F1
#
_entry.id   AF-A0A959H1G4-F1
#
_cell.length_a   1.000
_cell.length_b   1.000
_cell.length_c   1.000
_cell.angle_alpha   90.00
_cell.angle_beta   90.00
_cell.angle_gamma   90.00
#
_symmetry.space_group_name_H-M   'P 1'
#
loop_
_entity.id
_entity.type
_entity.pdbx_description
1 polymer ?
#
loop_
_entity_poly.entity_id
_entity_poly.type
_entity_poly.pdbx_seq_one_letter_code
_entity_poly.pdbx_strand_id
1 'polypeptide(L)'
;LAAISQDPNPVNIRAFLVDFPQSLRLEELGRLVDARQDLRQELRPAILQQIAKRNQNPAALVLRPSYKDIDGDGDLDLFVGEGYGKLMYFENQGTDSMPVWQMPDDSMYRRSQINPDKVVPPANRDSTGATPAPGTSSSGQMQKEPVTGEKNDRKIPSDLAGREKEPPVPDPGKKALKPDMVRVKGGTFKMGSETGGDDEKPVHEVALSDFYIGRYEVTFEEYDRFCDATGRGKPEDEDWGRGTRPVINVSWFDAVAYCNWLSKQEGFEPAYAISNTSATLLPGAKGYRLPTEAEWEYAARGGKKSRGEEYSGSNEVDDVAWYDGNSGGKTHPVGGKKENELGIFDLSGNVEEWCYDWYGDYPSGRSDNPHGPKNGSLRVLRGGGYFYDAQYCRAACRYNPTPSHRARVIGFRLAMSAQ
;
A
#
# COMPACT_ATOMS: atom_id res chain seq x y z
N LEU A 1 5.70 34.06 -0.58
CA LEU A 1 6.69 33.31 0.24
C LEU A 1 7.11 33.97 1.56
N ALA A 2 6.99 35.30 1.75
CA ALA A 2 7.29 35.93 3.06
C ALA A 2 6.12 35.96 4.08
N ALA A 3 4.93 35.43 3.75
CA ALA A 3 3.76 35.43 4.64
C ALA A 3 3.37 34.03 5.19
N ILE A 4 4.16 32.99 4.91
CA ILE A 4 3.86 31.59 5.32
C ILE A 4 4.83 31.11 6.43
N SER A 5 5.67 32.00 6.96
CA SER A 5 6.74 31.65 7.90
C SER A 5 6.40 31.84 9.39
N GLN A 6 5.15 32.16 9.76
CA GLN A 6 4.81 32.47 11.17
C GLN A 6 3.53 31.84 11.73
N ASP A 7 3.03 30.74 11.16
CA ASP A 7 1.94 29.96 11.79
C ASP A 7 2.50 28.71 12.49
N PRO A 8 2.41 28.57 13.83
CA PRO A 8 2.94 27.43 14.57
C PRO A 8 2.01 26.20 14.61
N ASN A 9 0.91 26.16 13.85
CA ASN A 9 0.07 24.96 13.73
C ASN A 9 0.27 24.23 12.38
N PRO A 10 0.39 22.89 12.36
CA PRO A 10 0.52 22.12 11.13
C PRO A 10 -0.75 22.23 10.29
N VAL A 11 -0.64 22.87 9.12
CA VAL A 11 -1.72 22.98 8.14
C VAL A 11 -2.08 21.58 7.63
N ASN A 12 -3.30 21.19 7.94
CA ASN A 12 -3.99 19.98 7.54
C ASN A 12 -4.25 20.02 6.03
N ILE A 13 -3.64 19.12 5.24
CA ILE A 13 -3.87 18.98 3.78
C ILE A 13 -5.23 18.27 3.53
N ARG A 14 -6.30 18.78 4.14
CA ARG A 14 -7.69 18.34 3.93
C ARG A 14 -8.61 19.44 3.38
N ALA A 15 -8.10 20.65 3.14
CA ALA A 15 -8.91 21.75 2.62
C ALA A 15 -8.39 22.23 1.26
N PHE A 16 -8.72 21.52 0.18
CA PHE A 16 -8.71 22.08 -1.18
C PHE A 16 -9.59 21.27 -2.15
N LEU A 17 -10.80 20.89 -1.73
CA LEU A 17 -11.83 20.33 -2.63
C LEU A 17 -13.26 20.61 -2.14
N VAL A 18 -13.60 21.81 -1.69
CA VAL A 18 -15.00 22.27 -1.68
C VAL A 18 -15.03 23.80 -1.78
N ASP A 19 -15.36 24.31 -2.96
CA ASP A 19 -16.33 25.39 -3.17
C ASP A 19 -16.20 25.92 -4.60
N PHE A 20 -17.02 25.37 -5.50
CA PHE A 20 -17.46 26.12 -6.68
C PHE A 20 -18.98 26.02 -6.77
N PRO A 21 -19.70 27.15 -6.87
CA PRO A 21 -21.14 27.16 -7.01
C PRO A 21 -21.55 26.59 -8.38
N GLN A 22 -22.65 25.85 -8.39
CA GLN A 22 -23.30 25.32 -9.58
C GLN A 22 -23.71 26.46 -10.52
N SER A 23 -22.91 26.75 -11.55
CA SER A 23 -23.30 27.40 -12.82
C SER A 23 -22.09 27.81 -13.67
N LEU A 24 -21.38 26.85 -14.26
CA LEU A 24 -20.56 27.11 -15.45
C LEU A 24 -20.83 25.96 -16.43
N ARG A 25 -21.44 26.32 -17.57
CA ARG A 25 -22.07 25.42 -18.53
C ARG A 25 -21.02 24.59 -19.27
N LEU A 26 -21.38 23.34 -19.56
CA LEU A 26 -20.63 22.29 -20.26
C LEU A 26 -20.07 22.63 -21.66
N GLU A 27 -20.29 23.84 -22.19
CA GLU A 27 -19.91 24.22 -23.55
C GLU A 27 -18.47 24.77 -23.66
N GLU A 28 -17.85 25.23 -22.57
CA GLU A 28 -16.46 25.75 -22.60
C GLU A 28 -15.39 24.65 -22.38
N LEU A 29 -15.73 23.56 -21.70
CA LEU A 29 -14.84 22.38 -21.58
C LEU A 29 -14.70 21.60 -22.89
N GLY A 30 -15.68 21.69 -23.79
CA GLY A 30 -15.61 21.07 -25.11
C GLY A 30 -14.52 21.67 -26.02
N ARG A 31 -14.19 22.96 -25.86
CA ARG A 31 -13.21 23.63 -26.71
C ARG A 31 -11.75 23.42 -26.28
N LEU A 32 -11.51 23.04 -25.02
CA LEU A 32 -10.16 22.75 -24.51
C LEU A 32 -9.67 21.33 -24.84
N VAL A 33 -10.58 20.41 -25.18
CA VAL A 33 -10.24 19.02 -25.50
C VAL A 33 -9.79 18.83 -26.96
N ASP A 34 -10.22 19.70 -27.87
CA ASP A 34 -9.88 19.60 -29.31
C ASP A 34 -8.53 20.23 -29.69
N ALA A 35 -7.89 20.99 -28.80
CA ALA A 35 -6.70 21.77 -29.16
C ALA A 35 -5.33 21.05 -29.01
N ARG A 36 -5.26 19.78 -28.60
CA ARG A 36 -3.96 19.09 -28.39
C ARG A 36 -3.97 17.57 -28.65
N GLN A 37 -4.64 17.10 -29.70
CA GLN A 37 -4.38 15.73 -30.19
C GLN A 37 -2.95 15.57 -30.75
N ASP A 38 -2.36 16.68 -31.18
CA ASP A 38 -1.18 16.78 -32.03
C ASP A 38 0.11 16.59 -31.21
N LEU A 39 0.18 17.21 -30.03
CA LEU A 39 1.29 17.09 -29.08
C LEU A 39 1.48 15.66 -28.53
N ARG A 40 0.44 14.81 -28.55
CA ARG A 40 0.54 13.40 -28.14
C ARG A 40 1.20 12.50 -29.17
N GLN A 41 1.28 12.93 -30.44
CA GLN A 41 1.90 12.15 -31.51
C GLN A 41 3.40 12.46 -31.67
N GLU A 42 3.82 13.72 -31.51
CA GLU A 42 5.22 14.12 -31.72
C GLU A 42 6.16 13.81 -30.53
N LEU A 43 5.68 13.88 -29.29
CA LEU A 43 6.52 13.62 -28.10
C LEU A 43 6.68 12.14 -27.76
N ARG A 44 5.79 11.28 -28.28
CA ARG A 44 5.77 9.84 -27.99
C ARG A 44 7.07 9.14 -28.42
N PRO A 45 7.65 9.37 -29.61
CA PRO A 45 8.86 8.67 -30.05
C PRO A 45 10.12 9.10 -29.29
N ALA A 46 10.24 10.38 -28.93
CA ALA A 46 11.42 10.91 -28.23
C ALA A 46 11.48 10.44 -26.76
N ILE A 47 10.35 10.48 -26.05
CA ILE A 47 10.21 9.97 -24.68
C ILE A 47 10.39 8.45 -24.67
N LEU A 48 9.78 7.73 -25.62
CA LEU A 48 9.99 6.28 -25.74
C LEU A 48 11.43 5.92 -26.12
N GLN A 49 12.14 6.71 -26.93
CA GLN A 49 13.56 6.48 -27.23
C GLN A 49 14.47 6.69 -26.03
N GLN A 50 14.20 7.71 -25.19
CA GLN A 50 14.97 7.94 -23.97
C GLN A 50 14.68 6.86 -22.90
N ILE A 51 13.46 6.33 -22.84
CA ILE A 51 13.06 5.26 -21.91
C ILE A 51 13.52 3.88 -22.41
N ALA A 52 13.43 3.59 -23.72
CA ALA A 52 13.88 2.35 -24.34
C ALA A 52 15.40 2.22 -24.36
N LYS A 53 16.15 3.33 -24.38
CA LYS A 53 17.61 3.32 -24.23
C LYS A 53 18.09 2.85 -22.85
N ARG A 54 17.20 2.78 -21.84
CA ARG A 54 17.58 2.41 -20.45
C ARG A 54 16.89 1.15 -19.91
N ASN A 55 15.76 0.71 -20.47
CA ASN A 55 15.01 -0.45 -19.95
C ASN A 55 15.12 -1.68 -20.89
N GLN A 56 15.85 -2.72 -20.48
CA GLN A 56 15.79 -4.05 -21.10
C GLN A 56 14.52 -4.84 -20.70
N ASN A 57 13.35 -4.19 -20.62
CA ASN A 57 12.09 -4.88 -20.38
C ASN A 57 10.91 -4.08 -20.98
N PRO A 58 10.31 -4.50 -22.12
CA PRO A 58 9.26 -3.75 -22.78
C PRO A 58 7.84 -3.97 -22.20
N ALA A 59 7.71 -4.61 -21.04
CA ALA A 59 6.41 -4.99 -20.45
C ALA A 59 6.08 -4.25 -19.15
N ALA A 60 6.16 -2.91 -19.15
CA ALA A 60 5.48 -2.02 -18.21
C ALA A 60 5.79 -0.58 -18.65
N LEU A 61 4.80 0.32 -18.64
CA LEU A 61 4.90 1.79 -18.50
C LEU A 61 3.75 2.43 -19.29
N VAL A 62 2.57 2.50 -18.67
CA VAL A 62 1.60 3.55 -19.03
C VAL A 62 1.98 4.77 -18.21
N LEU A 63 2.83 5.60 -18.80
CA LEU A 63 3.23 6.89 -18.26
C LEU A 63 2.00 7.80 -18.25
N ARG A 64 1.65 8.37 -17.10
CA ARG A 64 0.76 9.54 -17.04
C ARG A 64 1.63 10.78 -16.84
N PRO A 65 2.24 11.32 -17.91
CA PRO A 65 2.96 12.57 -17.80
C PRO A 65 1.97 13.67 -17.39
N SER A 66 2.32 14.44 -16.37
CA SER A 66 1.61 15.65 -15.97
C SER A 66 2.56 16.82 -16.09
N TYR A 67 2.03 17.96 -16.52
CA TYR A 67 2.79 19.19 -16.69
C TYR A 67 2.38 20.18 -15.62
N LYS A 68 3.34 20.75 -14.90
CA LYS A 68 3.08 21.76 -13.89
C LYS A 68 4.34 22.59 -13.66
N ASP A 69 4.21 23.90 -13.79
CA ASP A 69 5.20 24.89 -13.38
C ASP A 69 5.37 24.82 -11.85
N ILE A 70 6.42 24.15 -11.35
CA ILE A 70 6.62 23.96 -9.90
C ILE A 70 7.48 25.05 -9.29
N ASP A 71 8.38 25.66 -10.06
CA ASP A 71 9.33 26.65 -9.58
C ASP A 71 8.90 28.10 -9.88
N GLY A 72 7.85 28.28 -10.68
CA GLY A 72 7.21 29.55 -10.99
C GLY A 72 7.98 30.37 -12.03
N ASP A 73 8.82 29.72 -12.84
CA ASP A 73 9.62 30.39 -13.86
C ASP A 73 8.84 30.66 -15.17
N GLY A 74 7.64 30.09 -15.26
CA GLY A 74 6.70 30.28 -16.36
C GLY A 74 6.76 29.19 -17.42
N ASP A 75 7.68 28.23 -17.30
CA ASP A 75 7.68 27.03 -18.10
C ASP A 75 7.08 25.81 -17.37
N LEU A 76 6.68 24.78 -18.13
CA LEU A 76 5.98 23.64 -17.55
C LEU A 76 6.93 22.48 -17.26
N ASP A 77 7.03 22.06 -16.00
CA ASP A 77 7.81 20.87 -15.64
C ASP A 77 7.09 19.54 -15.89
N LEU A 78 7.86 18.46 -16.07
CA LEU A 78 7.33 17.13 -16.38
C LEU A 78 7.37 16.19 -15.16
N PHE A 79 6.20 15.69 -14.78
CA PHE A 79 6.02 14.65 -13.77
C PHE A 79 5.66 13.33 -14.42
N VAL A 80 6.41 12.27 -14.12
CA VAL A 80 6.20 10.93 -14.66
C VAL A 80 6.06 9.93 -13.52
N GLY A 81 4.85 9.39 -13.34
CA GLY A 81 4.60 8.33 -12.37
C GLY A 81 4.79 6.93 -12.95
N GLU A 82 5.41 6.03 -12.20
CA GLU A 82 5.31 4.60 -12.41
C GLU A 82 4.05 4.05 -11.73
N GLY A 83 3.46 2.99 -12.31
CA GLY A 83 2.23 2.36 -11.80
C GLY A 83 2.34 1.73 -10.41
N TYR A 84 3.52 1.76 -9.78
CA TYR A 84 3.80 1.17 -8.46
C TYR A 84 4.26 2.20 -7.41
N GLY A 85 4.02 3.50 -7.65
CA GLY A 85 4.16 4.55 -6.63
C GLY A 85 5.46 5.35 -6.68
N LYS A 86 6.35 5.11 -7.65
CA LYS A 86 7.52 5.96 -7.87
C LYS A 86 7.11 7.17 -8.73
N LEU A 87 7.30 8.38 -8.19
CA LEU A 87 7.14 9.63 -8.93
C LEU A 87 8.53 10.12 -9.37
N MET A 88 8.70 10.32 -10.68
CA MET A 88 9.86 10.97 -11.26
C MET A 88 9.50 12.41 -11.62
N TYR A 89 10.41 13.33 -11.32
CA TYR A 89 10.31 14.74 -11.67
C TYR A 89 11.44 15.09 -12.62
N PHE A 90 11.12 15.88 -13.65
CA PHE A 90 12.07 16.45 -14.58
C PHE A 90 11.78 17.95 -14.69
N GLU A 91 12.79 18.75 -14.36
CA GLU A 91 12.77 20.19 -14.53
C GLU A 91 12.95 20.53 -16.01
N ASN A 92 12.18 21.48 -16.51
CA ASN A 92 12.44 22.04 -17.83
C ASN A 92 13.51 23.12 -17.70
N GLN A 93 14.66 22.92 -18.34
CA GLN A 93 15.75 23.91 -18.40
C GLN A 93 15.81 24.57 -19.79
N GLY A 94 14.74 24.45 -20.56
CA GLY A 94 14.61 24.88 -21.95
C GLY A 94 13.69 26.09 -22.09
N THR A 95 12.82 26.06 -23.09
CA THR A 95 11.70 27.01 -23.21
C THR A 95 10.39 26.24 -23.39
N ASP A 96 9.24 26.90 -23.19
CA ASP A 96 7.92 26.32 -23.48
C ASP A 96 7.79 25.68 -24.87
N SER A 97 8.45 26.27 -25.86
CA SER A 97 8.45 25.82 -27.25
C SER A 97 9.57 24.83 -27.57
N MET A 98 10.56 24.67 -26.71
CA MET A 98 11.71 23.77 -26.90
C MET A 98 12.22 23.27 -25.54
N PRO A 99 11.48 22.33 -24.91
CA PRO A 99 11.80 21.92 -23.55
C PRO A 99 13.06 21.06 -23.48
N VAL A 100 13.85 21.26 -22.42
CA VAL A 100 15.07 20.50 -22.12
C VAL A 100 14.94 19.89 -20.73
N TRP A 101 14.50 18.64 -20.69
CA TRP A 101 14.22 17.95 -19.43
C TRP A 101 15.51 17.49 -18.73
N GLN A 102 15.75 17.97 -17.51
CA GLN A 102 16.82 17.49 -16.64
C GLN A 102 16.24 16.99 -15.31
N MET A 103 16.78 15.88 -14.81
CA MET A 103 16.54 15.52 -13.41
C MET A 103 17.42 16.42 -12.54
N PRO A 104 16.87 17.16 -11.57
CA PRO A 104 17.68 17.91 -10.63
C PRO A 104 18.63 16.97 -9.89
N ASP A 105 19.83 17.45 -9.55
CA ASP A 105 20.74 16.67 -8.71
C ASP A 105 20.12 16.39 -7.32
N ASP A 106 20.60 15.33 -6.66
CA ASP A 106 20.11 14.83 -5.36
C ASP A 106 20.12 15.85 -4.19
N SER A 107 20.47 17.13 -4.43
CA SER A 107 20.49 18.17 -3.41
C SER A 107 19.09 18.65 -2.97
N MET A 108 18.07 18.54 -3.82
CA MET A 108 16.67 18.91 -3.48
C MET A 108 16.02 17.92 -2.49
N TYR A 109 16.43 16.65 -2.49
CA TYR A 109 15.89 15.62 -1.58
C TYR A 109 16.40 15.73 -0.13
N ARG A 110 17.46 16.53 0.15
CA ARG A 110 18.01 16.68 1.51
C ARG A 110 17.32 17.73 2.39
N ARG A 111 16.43 18.57 1.85
CA ARG A 111 15.83 19.67 2.65
C ARG A 111 14.63 19.27 3.51
N SER A 112 14.21 18.00 3.52
CA SER A 112 13.15 17.50 4.42
C SER A 112 13.65 16.66 5.61
N GLN A 113 14.97 16.48 5.77
CA GLN A 113 15.51 15.88 7.01
C GLN A 113 15.82 16.98 8.02
N ILE A 114 14.87 17.22 8.93
CA ILE A 114 15.14 17.97 10.15
C ILE A 114 16.15 17.15 10.97
N ASN A 115 17.32 17.74 11.23
CA ASN A 115 18.37 17.15 12.06
C ASN A 115 17.87 17.05 13.52
N PRO A 116 17.75 15.84 14.12
CA PRO A 116 17.23 15.66 15.48
C PRO A 116 18.08 16.33 16.56
N ASP A 117 19.35 16.63 16.29
CA ASP A 117 20.30 17.11 17.29
C ASP A 117 20.38 18.65 17.42
N LYS A 118 19.43 19.40 16.84
CA LYS A 118 19.37 20.87 16.95
C LYS A 118 18.08 21.43 17.56
N VAL A 119 17.24 20.61 18.17
CA VAL A 119 16.10 21.12 18.95
C VAL A 119 16.58 21.39 20.38
N VAL A 120 17.02 22.63 20.63
CA VAL A 120 17.08 23.16 22.00
C VAL A 120 15.62 23.38 22.46
N PRO A 121 15.17 22.81 23.59
CA PRO A 121 13.80 22.99 24.03
C PRO A 121 13.56 24.46 24.42
N PRO A 122 12.48 25.12 23.95
CA PRO A 122 12.13 26.44 24.45
C PRO A 122 11.68 26.34 25.91
N ALA A 123 12.31 27.16 26.76
CA ALA A 123 12.02 27.30 28.17
C ALA A 123 10.60 27.80 28.44
N ASN A 124 9.99 27.27 29.50
CA ASN A 124 8.78 27.77 30.14
C ASN A 124 8.80 29.30 30.29
N ARG A 125 7.72 29.95 29.90
CA ARG A 125 7.35 31.29 30.39
C ARG A 125 6.03 31.21 31.12
N ASP A 126 6.11 31.12 32.45
CA ASP A 126 5.06 31.61 33.32
C ASP A 126 5.03 33.13 33.29
N SER A 127 3.84 33.71 33.46
CA SER A 127 3.64 35.13 33.69
C SER A 127 3.32 35.41 35.16
N THR A 128 4.00 36.44 35.68
CA THR A 128 3.70 37.30 36.83
C THR A 128 4.12 36.88 38.26
N GLY A 129 5.09 37.62 38.82
CA GLY A 129 5.41 37.62 40.26
C GLY A 129 6.79 38.20 40.68
N ALA A 130 7.00 39.51 40.53
CA ALA A 130 7.83 40.43 41.36
C ALA A 130 9.29 40.12 41.84
N THR A 131 10.26 40.88 41.28
CA THR A 131 11.44 41.63 41.90
C THR A 131 12.57 40.92 42.72
N PRO A 132 13.79 41.52 42.95
CA PRO A 132 15.03 41.19 42.20
C PRO A 132 16.32 40.86 43.03
N ALA A 133 17.44 40.63 42.29
CA ALA A 133 18.88 40.91 42.61
C ALA A 133 19.85 39.68 42.77
N PRO A 134 21.21 39.82 42.67
CA PRO A 134 22.01 39.44 41.47
C PRO A 134 23.26 38.57 41.74
N GLY A 135 23.95 38.06 40.69
CA GLY A 135 25.34 37.54 40.83
C GLY A 135 25.97 36.77 39.65
N THR A 136 26.90 37.44 38.94
CA THR A 136 28.25 36.99 38.46
C THR A 136 28.43 35.74 37.54
N SER A 137 28.87 35.94 36.28
CA SER A 137 30.23 35.68 35.66
C SER A 137 30.62 34.20 35.45
N SER A 138 31.28 33.66 34.42
CA SER A 138 32.29 34.12 33.43
C SER A 138 32.49 33.02 32.33
N SER A 139 32.63 33.34 31.03
CA SER A 139 33.86 33.35 30.18
C SER A 139 34.55 32.03 29.76
N GLY A 140 34.87 31.90 28.46
CA GLY A 140 36.08 31.24 27.90
C GLY A 140 35.81 30.12 26.86
N GLN A 141 35.80 30.35 25.53
CA GLN A 141 36.88 30.54 24.54
C GLN A 141 37.39 29.26 23.82
N MET A 142 37.43 29.37 22.48
CA MET A 142 37.91 28.44 21.45
C MET A 142 39.45 28.28 21.41
N GLN A 143 39.94 27.19 20.83
CA GLN A 143 41.20 27.15 20.07
C GLN A 143 41.14 26.22 18.84
N LYS A 144 41.98 26.54 17.84
CA LYS A 144 42.06 26.04 16.45
C LYS A 144 43.40 25.31 16.18
N GLU A 145 43.34 24.35 15.23
CA GLU A 145 44.33 23.97 14.17
C GLU A 145 45.73 23.43 14.58
N PRO A 146 46.51 22.72 13.70
CA PRO A 146 46.56 22.84 12.22
C PRO A 146 46.82 21.56 11.36
N VAL A 147 46.87 21.82 10.05
CA VAL A 147 47.12 20.95 8.88
C VAL A 147 48.62 20.96 8.49
N THR A 148 49.12 19.86 7.93
CA THR A 148 50.31 19.84 7.04
C THR A 148 50.03 18.99 5.79
N GLY A 149 50.41 19.51 4.61
CA GLY A 149 50.32 18.81 3.33
C GLY A 149 51.69 18.55 2.70
N GLU A 150 51.71 17.71 1.67
CA GLU A 150 52.85 17.55 0.75
C GLU A 150 52.36 17.23 -0.68
N LYS A 151 53.15 17.70 -1.67
CA LYS A 151 52.90 17.76 -3.13
C LYS A 151 53.58 16.58 -3.85
N ASN A 152 53.11 16.15 -5.03
CA ASN A 152 53.70 16.51 -6.35
C ASN A 152 53.19 15.71 -7.57
N ASP A 153 52.98 16.46 -8.67
CA ASP A 153 53.30 16.23 -10.09
C ASP A 153 52.72 15.10 -10.98
N ARG A 154 51.88 15.56 -11.92
CA ARG A 154 51.80 15.33 -13.39
C ARG A 154 51.77 13.90 -13.98
N LYS A 155 50.65 13.60 -14.66
CA LYS A 155 50.58 13.22 -16.08
C LYS A 155 49.11 13.11 -16.54
N ILE A 156 48.76 13.78 -17.64
CA ILE A 156 47.56 13.45 -18.44
C ILE A 156 48.02 12.49 -19.53
N PRO A 157 47.39 11.32 -19.64
CA PRO A 157 47.20 10.70 -20.95
C PRO A 157 45.71 10.54 -21.26
N SER A 158 45.40 10.90 -22.51
CA SER A 158 44.25 10.43 -23.27
C SER A 158 44.08 8.93 -23.16
N ASP A 159 42.86 8.46 -22.88
CA ASP A 159 42.24 7.33 -23.59
C ASP A 159 40.75 7.20 -23.19
N LEU A 160 39.90 7.53 -24.17
CA LEU A 160 38.50 7.16 -24.26
C LEU A 160 38.41 5.66 -24.53
N ALA A 161 38.12 4.83 -23.51
CA ALA A 161 37.44 3.53 -23.62
C ALA A 161 37.46 2.78 -22.28
N GLY A 162 36.74 3.28 -21.28
CA GLY A 162 36.35 2.49 -20.10
C GLY A 162 34.90 2.06 -20.25
N ARG A 163 34.64 0.77 -20.54
CA ARG A 163 33.31 0.18 -20.35
C ARG A 163 32.90 0.47 -18.91
N GLU A 164 31.91 1.35 -18.72
CA GLU A 164 31.17 1.40 -17.47
C GLU A 164 30.64 -0.01 -17.23
N LYS A 165 31.15 -0.67 -16.19
CA LYS A 165 30.55 -1.91 -15.72
C LYS A 165 29.14 -1.53 -15.30
N GLU A 166 28.16 -2.18 -15.92
CA GLU A 166 26.76 -2.06 -15.55
C GLU A 166 26.63 -2.12 -14.02
N PRO A 167 25.76 -1.29 -13.40
CA PRO A 167 25.46 -1.43 -11.99
C PRO A 167 24.98 -2.86 -11.74
N PRO A 168 25.36 -3.50 -10.62
CA PRO A 168 24.99 -4.88 -10.36
C PRO A 168 23.47 -5.02 -10.38
N VAL A 169 22.97 -5.88 -11.27
CA VAL A 169 21.60 -6.38 -11.23
C VAL A 169 21.35 -6.90 -9.82
N PRO A 170 20.28 -6.48 -9.12
CA PRO A 170 19.95 -7.02 -7.81
C PRO A 170 19.89 -8.54 -7.90
N ASP A 171 20.68 -9.20 -7.07
CA ASP A 171 20.68 -10.66 -6.96
C ASP A 171 19.24 -11.14 -6.64
N PRO A 172 18.60 -11.97 -7.49
CA PRO A 172 17.25 -12.52 -7.29
C PRO A 172 17.16 -13.51 -6.11
N GLY A 173 18.14 -13.51 -5.20
CA GLY A 173 18.51 -14.58 -4.28
C GLY A 173 17.54 -14.91 -3.15
N LYS A 174 16.31 -14.37 -3.12
CA LYS A 174 15.27 -14.89 -2.22
C LYS A 174 14.03 -15.29 -3.02
N LYS A 175 14.00 -16.56 -3.41
CA LYS A 175 12.81 -17.23 -3.94
C LYS A 175 11.62 -16.99 -3.01
N ALA A 176 10.42 -16.78 -3.55
CA ALA A 176 9.19 -16.72 -2.76
C ALA A 176 9.08 -17.93 -1.83
N LEU A 177 8.56 -17.73 -0.62
CA LEU A 177 8.13 -18.86 0.21
C LEU A 177 6.85 -19.41 -0.40
N LYS A 178 6.79 -20.73 -0.51
CA LYS A 178 5.56 -21.40 -0.90
C LYS A 178 4.56 -21.27 0.25
N PRO A 179 3.40 -20.63 0.04
CA PRO A 179 2.40 -20.48 1.09
C PRO A 179 1.80 -21.85 1.46
N ASP A 180 1.45 -22.02 2.73
CA ASP A 180 0.66 -23.17 3.18
C ASP A 180 -0.82 -22.92 2.87
N MET A 181 -1.38 -23.75 1.98
CA MET A 181 -2.73 -23.59 1.43
C MET A 181 -3.60 -24.79 1.84
N VAL A 182 -4.74 -24.49 2.46
CA VAL A 182 -5.75 -25.48 2.86
C VAL A 182 -6.77 -25.65 1.75
N ARG A 183 -7.01 -26.88 1.30
CA ARG A 183 -8.11 -27.20 0.38
C ARG A 183 -9.43 -27.15 1.13
N VAL A 184 -10.32 -26.26 0.71
CA VAL A 184 -11.70 -26.16 1.19
C VAL A 184 -12.63 -26.85 0.21
N LYS A 185 -13.38 -27.84 0.69
CA LYS A 185 -14.40 -28.52 -0.11
C LYS A 185 -15.61 -27.62 -0.30
N GLY A 186 -15.94 -27.30 -1.54
CA GLY A 186 -17.06 -26.47 -1.90
C GLY A 186 -18.40 -27.06 -1.48
N GLY A 187 -19.34 -26.20 -1.15
CA GLY A 187 -20.66 -26.56 -0.68
C GLY A 187 -21.58 -25.34 -0.63
N THR A 188 -22.78 -25.56 -0.12
CA THR A 188 -23.77 -24.51 0.09
C THR A 188 -23.83 -24.12 1.57
N PHE A 189 -23.89 -22.83 1.87
CA PHE A 189 -24.08 -22.32 3.23
C PHE A 189 -24.97 -21.09 3.26
N LYS A 190 -25.40 -20.71 4.46
CA LYS A 190 -26.08 -19.44 4.72
C LYS A 190 -25.03 -18.40 5.11
N MET A 191 -24.89 -17.36 4.29
CA MET A 191 -23.97 -16.25 4.49
C MET A 191 -24.70 -15.07 5.13
N GLY A 192 -24.02 -14.36 6.03
CA GLY A 192 -24.59 -13.25 6.80
C GLY A 192 -25.07 -13.63 8.22
N SER A 193 -25.79 -12.72 8.87
CA SER A 193 -26.28 -12.90 10.24
C SER A 193 -27.63 -12.21 10.46
N GLU A 194 -28.60 -12.92 11.05
CA GLU A 194 -29.90 -12.34 11.43
C GLU A 194 -29.79 -11.40 12.64
N THR A 195 -28.81 -11.62 13.51
CA THR A 195 -28.60 -10.88 14.75
C THR A 195 -27.45 -9.88 14.67
N GLY A 196 -26.73 -9.85 13.54
CA GLY A 196 -25.60 -8.97 13.29
C GLY A 196 -26.01 -7.56 12.83
N GLY A 197 -25.01 -6.80 12.36
CA GLY A 197 -25.19 -5.50 11.75
C GLY A 197 -26.13 -5.54 10.53
N ASP A 198 -26.66 -4.38 10.14
CA ASP A 198 -27.59 -4.31 9.00
C ASP A 198 -26.91 -4.65 7.66
N ASP A 199 -25.60 -4.46 7.57
CA ASP A 199 -24.77 -4.86 6.43
C ASP A 199 -24.43 -6.36 6.39
N GLU A 200 -24.73 -7.09 7.47
CA GLU A 200 -24.62 -8.56 7.53
C GLU A 200 -25.92 -9.24 7.06
N LYS A 201 -26.93 -8.46 6.69
CA LYS A 201 -28.28 -8.90 6.28
C LYS A 201 -28.55 -8.63 4.80
N PRO A 202 -29.51 -9.34 4.19
CA PRO A 202 -30.18 -10.53 4.72
C PRO A 202 -29.25 -11.75 4.76
N VAL A 203 -29.57 -12.72 5.61
CA VAL A 203 -29.00 -14.06 5.46
C VAL A 203 -29.46 -14.64 4.13
N HIS A 204 -28.50 -15.09 3.32
CA HIS A 204 -28.78 -15.60 1.98
C HIS A 204 -27.95 -16.85 1.68
N GLU A 205 -28.36 -17.60 0.66
CA GLU A 205 -27.69 -18.85 0.31
C GLU A 205 -26.54 -18.61 -0.66
N VAL A 206 -25.38 -19.20 -0.39
CA VAL A 206 -24.25 -19.17 -1.31
C VAL A 206 -23.75 -20.59 -1.56
N ALA A 207 -23.55 -20.95 -2.83
CA ALA A 207 -22.88 -22.18 -3.21
C ALA A 207 -21.49 -21.87 -3.77
N LEU A 208 -20.48 -22.58 -3.28
CA LEU A 208 -19.08 -22.43 -3.67
C LEU A 208 -18.54 -23.71 -4.28
N SER A 209 -17.68 -23.58 -5.28
CA SER A 209 -16.82 -24.64 -5.79
C SER A 209 -15.69 -24.94 -4.80
N ASP A 210 -14.95 -26.04 -5.00
CA ASP A 210 -13.70 -26.27 -4.26
C ASP A 210 -12.72 -25.11 -4.51
N PHE A 211 -11.99 -24.71 -3.47
CA PHE A 211 -10.91 -23.72 -3.55
C PHE A 211 -9.81 -24.04 -2.55
N TYR A 212 -8.71 -23.30 -2.63
CA TYR A 212 -7.66 -23.28 -1.62
C TYR A 212 -7.63 -21.90 -0.98
N ILE A 213 -7.35 -21.86 0.32
CA ILE A 213 -7.15 -20.62 1.08
C ILE A 213 -5.93 -20.75 1.98
N GLY A 214 -5.20 -19.66 2.20
CA GLY A 214 -4.03 -19.65 3.07
C GLY A 214 -4.40 -20.12 4.47
N ARG A 215 -3.59 -21.03 5.02
CA ARG A 215 -3.72 -21.49 6.41
C ARG A 215 -3.59 -20.32 7.39
N TYR A 216 -2.75 -19.35 7.02
CA TYR A 216 -2.43 -18.16 7.78
C TYR A 216 -2.64 -16.91 6.92
N GLU A 217 -2.68 -15.76 7.58
CA GLU A 217 -2.45 -14.45 6.96
C GLU A 217 -1.06 -14.41 6.30
N VAL A 218 -0.89 -13.60 5.26
CA VAL A 218 0.43 -13.37 4.66
C VAL A 218 1.32 -12.65 5.68
N THR A 219 2.50 -13.20 5.92
CA THR A 219 3.43 -12.71 6.93
C THR A 219 4.36 -11.62 6.39
N PHE A 220 4.98 -10.86 7.29
CA PHE A 220 6.05 -9.93 6.92
C PHE A 220 7.23 -10.64 6.24
N GLU A 221 7.60 -11.86 6.65
CA GLU A 221 8.68 -12.61 6.00
C GLU A 221 8.37 -12.91 4.53
N GLU A 222 7.13 -13.30 4.24
CA GLU A 222 6.67 -13.56 2.88
C GLU A 222 6.58 -12.27 2.06
N TYR A 223 6.00 -11.22 2.63
CA TYR A 223 5.82 -9.94 1.97
C TYR A 223 7.14 -9.20 1.73
N ASP A 224 8.12 -9.34 2.61
CA ASP A 224 9.44 -8.74 2.44
C ASP A 224 10.15 -9.28 1.20
N ARG A 225 9.92 -10.54 0.83
CA ARG A 225 10.47 -11.11 -0.42
C ARG A 225 9.85 -10.47 -1.65
N PHE A 226 8.56 -10.12 -1.58
CA PHE A 226 7.91 -9.34 -2.63
C PHE A 226 8.52 -7.94 -2.74
N CYS A 227 8.71 -7.25 -1.62
CA CYS A 227 9.36 -5.94 -1.60
C CYS A 227 10.78 -5.99 -2.18
N ASP A 228 11.60 -6.91 -1.68
CA ASP A 228 12.99 -7.10 -2.10
C ASP A 228 13.07 -7.43 -3.61
N ALA A 229 12.21 -8.32 -4.12
CA ALA A 229 12.22 -8.73 -5.52
C ALA A 229 11.68 -7.68 -6.49
N THR A 230 10.86 -6.74 -6.02
CA THR A 230 10.21 -5.73 -6.88
C THR A 230 10.74 -4.31 -6.68
N GLY A 231 11.63 -4.11 -5.70
CA GLY A 231 12.12 -2.78 -5.31
C GLY A 231 11.06 -1.91 -4.61
N ARG A 232 9.96 -2.50 -4.15
CA ARG A 232 8.92 -1.78 -3.40
C ARG A 232 9.39 -1.50 -1.98
N GLY A 233 8.96 -0.37 -1.42
CA GLY A 233 9.16 -0.06 -0.01
C GLY A 233 8.49 -1.11 0.88
N LYS A 234 9.16 -1.46 1.98
CA LYS A 234 8.60 -2.34 3.01
C LYS A 234 7.61 -1.54 3.86
N PRO A 235 6.39 -2.07 4.13
CA PRO A 235 5.47 -1.40 5.04
C PRO A 235 6.02 -1.42 6.47
N GLU A 236 5.67 -0.39 7.24
CA GLU A 236 6.03 -0.27 8.65
C GLU A 236 5.41 -1.40 9.48
N ASP A 237 6.20 -1.95 10.40
CA ASP A 237 5.80 -3.00 11.35
C ASP A 237 5.47 -2.46 12.74
N GLU A 238 5.29 -1.14 12.85
CA GLU A 238 4.90 -0.44 14.09
C GLU A 238 5.86 -0.68 15.28
N ASP A 239 7.12 -1.01 14.98
CA ASP A 239 8.12 -1.45 15.97
C ASP A 239 7.71 -2.72 16.77
N TRP A 240 6.73 -3.48 16.29
CA TRP A 240 6.29 -4.74 16.94
C TRP A 240 7.09 -5.96 16.49
N GLY A 241 7.91 -5.79 15.46
CA GLY A 241 8.71 -6.82 14.83
C GLY A 241 8.05 -7.42 13.59
N ARG A 242 8.91 -7.85 12.66
CA ARG A 242 8.55 -8.52 11.40
C ARG A 242 8.49 -10.05 11.59
N GLY A 243 8.89 -10.82 10.58
CA GLY A 243 8.95 -12.28 10.63
C GLY A 243 7.57 -12.90 10.37
N THR A 244 7.14 -13.80 11.25
CA THR A 244 5.89 -14.56 11.10
C THR A 244 4.64 -13.82 11.57
N ARG A 245 4.76 -12.54 11.92
CA ARG A 245 3.61 -11.64 12.13
C ARG A 245 2.94 -11.34 10.80
N PRO A 246 1.61 -11.15 10.75
CA PRO A 246 0.93 -10.75 9.53
C PRO A 246 1.48 -9.43 9.02
N VAL A 247 1.62 -9.31 7.70
CA VAL A 247 1.91 -8.02 7.09
C VAL A 247 0.73 -7.08 7.33
N ILE A 248 1.04 -5.86 7.78
CA ILE A 248 0.07 -4.79 8.03
C ILE A 248 0.42 -3.55 7.20
N ASN A 249 -0.40 -2.50 7.24
CA ASN A 249 -0.20 -1.27 6.48
C ASN A 249 -0.17 -1.48 4.95
N VAL A 250 -0.88 -2.51 4.47
CA VAL A 250 -1.00 -2.84 3.05
C VAL A 250 -2.38 -2.48 2.50
N SER A 251 -2.39 -1.91 1.30
CA SER A 251 -3.63 -1.58 0.59
C SER A 251 -4.13 -2.78 -0.21
N TRP A 252 -5.40 -2.75 -0.62
CA TRP A 252 -5.97 -3.76 -1.49
C TRP A 252 -5.15 -3.92 -2.79
N PHE A 253 -4.66 -2.80 -3.35
CA PHE A 253 -3.82 -2.80 -4.55
C PHE A 253 -2.46 -3.49 -4.34
N ASP A 254 -1.89 -3.40 -3.14
CA ASP A 254 -0.66 -4.13 -2.87
C ASP A 254 -0.90 -5.62 -2.71
N ALA A 255 -2.01 -5.99 -2.08
CA ALA A 255 -2.37 -7.38 -1.87
C ALA A 255 -2.59 -8.10 -3.21
N VAL A 256 -3.30 -7.48 -4.17
CA VAL A 256 -3.46 -8.04 -5.52
C VAL A 256 -2.16 -8.04 -6.33
N ALA A 257 -1.28 -7.06 -6.12
CA ALA A 257 0.05 -7.04 -6.75
C ALA A 257 0.94 -8.17 -6.21
N TYR A 258 0.91 -8.41 -4.89
CA TYR A 258 1.57 -9.54 -4.25
C TYR A 258 1.06 -10.87 -4.81
N CYS A 259 -0.25 -11.04 -4.92
CA CYS A 259 -0.88 -12.24 -5.50
C CYS A 259 -0.37 -12.52 -6.93
N ASN A 260 -0.33 -11.51 -7.79
CA ASN A 260 0.19 -11.64 -9.15
C ASN A 260 1.69 -11.95 -9.19
N TRP A 261 2.49 -11.31 -8.32
CA TRP A 261 3.92 -11.60 -8.20
C TRP A 261 4.14 -13.06 -7.78
N LEU A 262 3.47 -13.51 -6.72
CA LEU A 262 3.61 -14.86 -6.20
C LEU A 262 3.18 -15.91 -7.24
N SER A 263 2.10 -15.63 -7.99
CA SER A 263 1.66 -16.46 -9.11
C SER A 263 2.80 -16.69 -10.09
N LYS A 264 3.48 -15.62 -10.54
CA LYS A 264 4.62 -15.72 -11.46
C LYS A 264 5.80 -16.48 -10.84
N GLN A 265 6.10 -16.25 -9.56
CA GLN A 265 7.19 -16.95 -8.87
C GLN A 265 6.98 -18.47 -8.80
N GLU A 266 5.72 -18.90 -8.75
CA GLU A 266 5.35 -20.33 -8.73
C GLU A 266 4.98 -20.90 -10.11
N GLY A 267 5.15 -20.12 -11.18
CA GLY A 267 4.88 -20.57 -12.55
C GLY A 267 3.41 -20.57 -12.95
N PHE A 268 2.55 -19.86 -12.22
CA PHE A 268 1.16 -19.61 -12.61
C PHE A 268 1.03 -18.30 -13.38
N GLU A 269 0.02 -18.25 -14.25
CA GLU A 269 -0.45 -17.00 -14.83
C GLU A 269 -1.01 -16.07 -13.73
N PRO A 270 -0.82 -14.75 -13.85
CA PRO A 270 -1.42 -13.77 -12.96
C PRO A 270 -2.94 -13.96 -12.82
N ALA A 271 -3.48 -13.79 -11.62
CA ALA A 271 -4.93 -13.85 -11.42
C ALA A 271 -5.64 -12.54 -11.79
N TYR A 272 -4.92 -11.41 -11.78
CA TYR A 272 -5.50 -10.09 -12.01
C TYR A 272 -4.93 -9.40 -13.24
N ALA A 273 -5.81 -8.78 -14.03
CA ALA A 273 -5.43 -7.66 -14.89
C ALA A 273 -5.44 -6.39 -14.04
N ILE A 274 -4.28 -5.77 -13.86
CA ILE A 274 -4.10 -4.58 -13.02
C ILE A 274 -3.91 -3.36 -13.93
N SER A 275 -4.66 -2.30 -13.65
CA SER A 275 -4.49 -0.97 -14.20
C SER A 275 -4.15 0.03 -13.08
N ASN A 276 -3.88 1.28 -13.44
CA ASN A 276 -3.53 2.33 -12.46
C ASN A 276 -4.65 2.62 -11.45
N THR A 277 -5.90 2.26 -11.74
CA THR A 277 -7.06 2.62 -10.92
C THR A 277 -7.96 1.43 -10.60
N SER A 278 -7.63 0.24 -11.09
CA SER A 278 -8.47 -0.95 -10.90
C SER A 278 -7.65 -2.22 -11.02
N ALA A 279 -8.15 -3.30 -10.41
CA ALA A 279 -7.74 -4.65 -10.77
C ALA A 279 -8.98 -5.52 -10.94
N THR A 280 -8.93 -6.39 -11.95
CA THR A 280 -10.04 -7.28 -12.33
C THR A 280 -9.54 -8.71 -12.36
N LEU A 281 -10.25 -9.61 -11.69
CA LEU A 281 -9.95 -11.04 -11.72
C LEU A 281 -10.14 -11.57 -13.14
N LEU A 282 -9.12 -12.28 -13.65
CA LEU A 282 -9.13 -12.87 -14.97
C LEU A 282 -10.03 -14.12 -14.99
N PRO A 283 -10.86 -14.30 -16.03
CA PRO A 283 -11.68 -15.49 -16.17
C PRO A 283 -10.83 -16.77 -16.12
N GLY A 284 -11.21 -17.71 -15.26
CA GLY A 284 -10.51 -18.99 -15.14
C GLY A 284 -9.11 -18.91 -14.52
N ALA A 285 -8.74 -17.79 -13.91
CA ALA A 285 -7.47 -17.64 -13.21
C ALA A 285 -7.16 -18.82 -12.27
N LYS A 286 -5.95 -19.37 -12.41
CA LYS A 286 -5.43 -20.47 -11.58
C LYS A 286 -4.31 -20.04 -10.63
N GLY A 287 -3.81 -18.81 -10.77
CA GLY A 287 -2.83 -18.22 -9.86
C GLY A 287 -3.43 -17.80 -8.51
N TYR A 288 -2.56 -17.30 -7.65
CA TYR A 288 -2.92 -16.73 -6.36
C TYR A 288 -3.76 -15.46 -6.52
N ARG A 289 -4.74 -15.31 -5.65
CA ARG A 289 -5.68 -14.17 -5.57
C ARG A 289 -6.08 -13.91 -4.12
N LEU A 290 -6.78 -12.82 -3.87
CA LEU A 290 -7.57 -12.66 -2.65
C LEU A 290 -8.77 -13.62 -2.66
N PRO A 291 -9.23 -14.09 -1.49
CA PRO A 291 -10.49 -14.81 -1.39
C PRO A 291 -11.65 -13.89 -1.82
N THR A 292 -12.71 -14.47 -2.36
CA THR A 292 -13.97 -13.72 -2.38
C THR A 292 -14.50 -13.60 -0.96
N GLU A 293 -15.35 -12.61 -0.73
CA GLU A 293 -15.98 -12.41 0.56
C GLU A 293 -16.73 -13.68 1.03
N ALA A 294 -17.42 -14.34 0.10
CA ALA A 294 -18.12 -15.58 0.39
C ALA A 294 -17.18 -16.76 0.68
N GLU A 295 -16.08 -16.89 -0.06
CA GLU A 295 -15.06 -17.91 0.22
C GLU A 295 -14.44 -17.72 1.60
N TRP A 296 -14.16 -16.46 1.96
CA TRP A 296 -13.62 -16.11 3.26
C TRP A 296 -14.59 -16.51 4.38
N GLU A 297 -15.87 -16.12 4.29
CA GLU A 297 -16.85 -16.44 5.33
C GLU A 297 -17.10 -17.95 5.44
N TYR A 298 -17.18 -18.64 4.30
CA TYR A 298 -17.36 -20.09 4.28
C TYR A 298 -16.19 -20.81 4.97
N ALA A 299 -14.96 -20.37 4.71
CA ALA A 299 -13.77 -20.90 5.36
C ALA A 299 -13.78 -20.56 6.86
N ALA A 300 -14.12 -19.32 7.25
CA ALA A 300 -14.19 -18.88 8.63
C ALA A 300 -15.21 -19.65 9.45
N ARG A 301 -16.33 -20.05 8.84
CA ARG A 301 -17.36 -20.88 9.48
C ARG A 301 -17.01 -22.37 9.55
N GLY A 302 -15.87 -22.81 9.03
CA GLY A 302 -15.46 -24.23 9.04
C GLY A 302 -15.94 -25.04 7.81
N GLY A 303 -16.52 -24.39 6.80
CA GLY A 303 -16.96 -25.02 5.56
C GLY A 303 -17.91 -26.20 5.79
N LYS A 304 -17.69 -27.33 5.09
CA LYS A 304 -18.48 -28.57 5.32
C LYS A 304 -18.31 -29.21 6.70
N LYS A 305 -17.32 -28.78 7.47
CA LYS A 305 -17.07 -29.27 8.83
C LYS A 305 -17.58 -28.30 9.89
N SER A 306 -18.30 -27.25 9.48
CA SER A 306 -18.83 -26.23 10.37
C SER A 306 -19.59 -26.85 11.55
N ARG A 307 -19.25 -26.41 12.76
CA ARG A 307 -20.03 -26.68 13.97
C ARG A 307 -21.04 -25.58 14.30
N GLY A 308 -21.19 -24.58 13.43
CA GLY A 308 -22.09 -23.44 13.66
C GLY A 308 -21.60 -22.47 14.74
N GLU A 309 -20.28 -22.36 14.88
CA GLU A 309 -19.65 -21.48 15.87
C GLU A 309 -19.64 -20.01 15.41
N GLU A 310 -19.66 -19.10 16.38
CA GLU A 310 -19.71 -17.65 16.16
C GLU A 310 -18.37 -17.07 15.66
N TYR A 311 -17.28 -17.54 16.25
CA TYR A 311 -15.91 -17.24 15.84
C TYR A 311 -15.33 -18.45 15.09
N SER A 312 -14.23 -18.24 14.37
CA SER A 312 -13.64 -19.31 13.58
C SER A 312 -13.02 -20.39 14.48
N GLY A 313 -13.77 -21.45 14.75
CA GLY A 313 -13.32 -22.62 15.52
C GLY A 313 -13.70 -22.65 17.00
N SER A 314 -14.43 -21.64 17.52
CA SER A 314 -14.99 -21.66 18.87
C SER A 314 -16.13 -20.65 19.04
N ASN A 315 -16.97 -20.83 20.06
CA ASN A 315 -17.86 -19.78 20.58
C ASN A 315 -17.17 -18.90 21.63
N GLU A 316 -16.00 -19.32 22.12
CA GLU A 316 -15.18 -18.56 23.06
C GLU A 316 -14.09 -17.79 22.28
N VAL A 317 -14.20 -16.47 22.20
CA VAL A 317 -13.29 -15.63 21.40
C VAL A 317 -11.81 -15.79 21.80
N ASP A 318 -11.54 -15.96 23.10
CA ASP A 318 -10.18 -16.10 23.64
C ASP A 318 -9.43 -17.32 23.12
N ASP A 319 -10.15 -18.36 22.70
CA ASP A 319 -9.57 -19.59 22.17
C ASP A 319 -8.95 -19.40 20.79
N VAL A 320 -9.54 -18.53 19.97
CA VAL A 320 -9.34 -18.48 18.52
C VAL A 320 -8.83 -17.14 18.01
N ALA A 321 -8.94 -16.06 18.80
CA ALA A 321 -8.66 -14.72 18.33
C ALA A 321 -7.65 -13.96 19.19
N TRP A 322 -6.79 -13.19 18.51
CA TRP A 322 -6.11 -12.03 19.08
C TRP A 322 -6.97 -10.79 18.86
N TYR A 323 -7.59 -10.27 19.90
CA TYR A 323 -8.51 -9.12 19.83
C TYR A 323 -8.18 -8.14 20.97
N ASP A 324 -8.89 -7.02 21.09
CA ASP A 324 -8.54 -5.95 22.05
C ASP A 324 -8.35 -6.50 23.49
N GLY A 325 -9.20 -7.43 23.91
CA GLY A 325 -9.18 -7.99 25.25
C GLY A 325 -7.94 -8.82 25.61
N ASN A 326 -7.18 -9.34 24.63
CA ASN A 326 -6.06 -10.25 24.89
C ASN A 326 -4.80 -10.00 24.06
N SER A 327 -4.82 -9.09 23.08
CA SER A 327 -3.71 -8.87 22.15
C SER A 327 -2.55 -8.07 22.76
N GLY A 328 -2.81 -7.29 23.81
CA GLY A 328 -1.85 -6.31 24.33
C GLY A 328 -1.58 -5.16 23.35
N GLY A 329 -2.54 -4.84 22.48
CA GLY A 329 -2.51 -3.67 21.60
C GLY A 329 -1.61 -3.82 20.36
N LYS A 330 -1.31 -5.06 19.94
CA LYS A 330 -0.50 -5.37 18.75
C LYS A 330 -0.91 -6.69 18.12
N THR A 331 -0.49 -6.92 16.88
CA THR A 331 -0.60 -8.22 16.21
C THR A 331 0.21 -9.29 16.95
N HIS A 332 0.10 -10.55 16.53
CA HIS A 332 0.90 -11.67 17.01
C HIS A 332 1.39 -12.53 15.84
N PRO A 333 2.45 -13.34 16.02
CA PRO A 333 2.79 -14.38 15.06
C PRO A 333 1.57 -15.22 14.68
N VAL A 334 1.42 -15.50 13.39
CA VAL A 334 0.31 -16.31 12.87
C VAL A 334 0.29 -17.70 13.52
N GLY A 335 -0.90 -18.27 13.69
CA GLY A 335 -1.07 -19.60 14.29
C GLY A 335 -0.88 -19.66 15.80
N GLY A 336 -0.93 -18.52 16.49
CA GLY A 336 -0.77 -18.43 17.94
C GLY A 336 -2.02 -18.83 18.75
N LYS A 337 -3.16 -18.99 18.09
CA LYS A 337 -4.46 -19.39 18.67
C LYS A 337 -4.93 -20.73 18.11
N LYS A 338 -6.10 -21.24 18.52
CA LYS A 338 -6.65 -22.49 17.97
C LYS A 338 -7.10 -22.31 16.52
N GLU A 339 -6.86 -23.32 15.69
CA GLU A 339 -7.41 -23.42 14.34
C GLU A 339 -8.90 -23.79 14.34
N ASN A 340 -9.58 -23.46 13.24
CA ASN A 340 -10.95 -23.93 13.00
C ASN A 340 -11.00 -25.37 12.48
N GLU A 341 -12.19 -25.86 12.13
CA GLU A 341 -12.42 -27.25 11.72
C GLU A 341 -11.73 -27.66 10.41
N LEU A 342 -11.31 -26.67 9.62
CA LEU A 342 -10.55 -26.86 8.39
C LEU A 342 -9.04 -26.83 8.62
N GLY A 343 -8.58 -26.49 9.83
CA GLY A 343 -7.17 -26.32 10.16
C GLY A 343 -6.62 -24.96 9.76
N ILE A 344 -7.48 -23.93 9.70
CA ILE A 344 -7.13 -22.56 9.33
C ILE A 344 -7.11 -21.70 10.59
N PHE A 345 -6.11 -20.84 10.71
CA PHE A 345 -5.90 -19.98 11.88
C PHE A 345 -6.26 -18.53 11.56
N ASP A 346 -6.50 -17.76 12.63
CA ASP A 346 -6.58 -16.29 12.61
C ASP A 346 -7.66 -15.74 11.66
N LEU A 347 -8.72 -16.52 11.39
CA LEU A 347 -9.92 -16.02 10.69
C LEU A 347 -10.85 -15.22 11.63
N SER A 348 -10.49 -15.12 12.90
CA SER A 348 -11.07 -14.21 13.89
C SER A 348 -9.91 -13.52 14.61
N GLY A 349 -9.83 -12.19 14.56
CA GLY A 349 -8.77 -11.41 15.20
C GLY A 349 -7.45 -11.36 14.42
N ASN A 350 -6.39 -10.96 15.13
CA ASN A 350 -5.07 -10.60 14.61
C ASN A 350 -5.10 -9.40 13.65
N VAL A 351 -5.45 -9.58 12.38
CA VAL A 351 -5.69 -8.49 11.42
C VAL A 351 -6.98 -8.68 10.62
N GLU A 352 -7.54 -7.58 10.15
CA GLU A 352 -8.60 -7.60 9.15
C GLU A 352 -8.01 -7.99 7.81
N GLU A 353 -8.78 -8.68 6.99
CA GLU A 353 -8.27 -9.26 5.75
C GLU A 353 -9.01 -8.77 4.51
N TRP A 354 -8.23 -8.27 3.55
CA TRP A 354 -8.75 -7.90 2.23
C TRP A 354 -9.41 -9.08 1.51
N CYS A 355 -10.66 -8.87 1.12
CA CYS A 355 -11.36 -9.72 0.15
C CYS A 355 -11.34 -9.08 -1.25
N TYR A 356 -11.59 -9.88 -2.28
CA TYR A 356 -11.66 -9.39 -3.66
C TYR A 356 -12.83 -8.41 -3.87
N ASP A 357 -13.97 -8.68 -3.25
CA ASP A 357 -15.26 -8.08 -3.54
C ASP A 357 -15.27 -6.56 -3.36
N TRP A 358 -16.00 -5.87 -4.25
CA TRP A 358 -16.51 -4.56 -3.90
C TRP A 358 -17.54 -4.71 -2.78
N TYR A 359 -17.55 -3.79 -1.83
CA TYR A 359 -18.55 -3.76 -0.78
C TYR A 359 -19.90 -3.32 -1.36
N GLY A 360 -20.96 -3.98 -0.90
CA GLY A 360 -22.34 -3.70 -1.25
C GLY A 360 -23.30 -4.61 -0.50
N ASP A 361 -24.59 -4.34 -0.70
CA ASP A 361 -25.68 -5.08 -0.05
C ASP A 361 -25.70 -6.55 -0.47
N TYR A 362 -26.10 -7.41 0.46
CA TYR A 362 -26.32 -8.81 0.15
C TYR A 362 -27.58 -9.00 -0.73
N PRO A 363 -27.53 -9.92 -1.71
CA PRO A 363 -28.69 -10.22 -2.53
C PRO A 363 -29.75 -10.98 -1.72
N SER A 364 -31.02 -10.80 -2.06
CA SER A 364 -32.15 -11.47 -1.39
C SER A 364 -32.37 -12.94 -1.80
N GLY A 365 -31.37 -13.60 -2.37
CA GLY A 365 -31.51 -14.95 -2.94
C GLY A 365 -30.19 -15.71 -3.05
N ARG A 366 -30.25 -16.89 -3.67
CA ARG A 366 -29.07 -17.74 -3.83
C ARG A 366 -28.07 -17.13 -4.80
N SER A 367 -26.78 -17.21 -4.47
CA SER A 367 -25.67 -16.88 -5.36
C SER A 367 -24.71 -18.07 -5.53
N ASP A 368 -24.21 -18.29 -6.75
CA ASP A 368 -23.23 -19.33 -7.04
C ASP A 368 -21.86 -18.69 -7.35
N ASN A 369 -20.84 -19.01 -6.55
CA ASN A 369 -19.49 -18.42 -6.61
C ASN A 369 -19.50 -16.87 -6.75
N PRO A 370 -20.15 -16.12 -5.84
CA PRO A 370 -20.26 -14.67 -5.95
C PRO A 370 -18.89 -14.00 -5.81
N HIS A 371 -18.70 -12.95 -6.61
CA HIS A 371 -17.52 -12.08 -6.61
C HIS A 371 -17.90 -10.62 -6.24
N GLY A 372 -19.05 -10.47 -5.57
CA GLY A 372 -19.61 -9.17 -5.18
C GLY A 372 -20.17 -8.36 -6.35
N PRO A 373 -20.55 -7.10 -6.11
CA PRO A 373 -20.95 -6.15 -7.14
C PRO A 373 -19.85 -5.95 -8.20
N LYS A 374 -20.25 -5.70 -9.45
CA LYS A 374 -19.31 -5.50 -10.56
C LYS A 374 -18.43 -4.25 -10.38
N ASN A 375 -18.96 -3.22 -9.73
CA ASN A 375 -18.31 -1.93 -9.50
C ASN A 375 -18.60 -1.48 -8.06
N GLY A 376 -17.72 -0.65 -7.51
CA GLY A 376 -17.89 -0.03 -6.20
C GLY A 376 -16.79 0.98 -5.91
N SER A 377 -16.89 1.63 -4.75
CA SER A 377 -15.88 2.58 -4.24
C SER A 377 -15.12 2.04 -3.03
N LEU A 378 -15.64 1.00 -2.37
CA LEU A 378 -15.14 0.44 -1.12
C LEU A 378 -14.94 -1.07 -1.29
N ARG A 379 -13.88 -1.64 -0.71
CA ARG A 379 -13.58 -3.08 -0.74
C ARG A 379 -13.94 -3.72 0.58
N VAL A 380 -14.24 -5.01 0.55
CA VAL A 380 -14.58 -5.76 1.76
C VAL A 380 -13.32 -6.11 2.57
N LEU A 381 -13.39 -5.89 3.87
CA LEU A 381 -12.53 -6.44 4.91
C LEU A 381 -13.34 -7.38 5.82
N ARG A 382 -12.70 -8.44 6.32
CA ARG A 382 -13.29 -9.44 7.21
C ARG A 382 -12.37 -9.79 8.38
N GLY A 383 -12.93 -10.39 9.44
CA GLY A 383 -12.16 -11.07 10.50
C GLY A 383 -11.95 -10.31 11.81
N GLY A 384 -12.14 -8.98 11.81
CA GLY A 384 -11.78 -8.16 12.97
C GLY A 384 -10.25 -8.11 13.14
N GLY A 385 -9.75 -7.89 14.34
CA GLY A 385 -8.31 -7.71 14.53
C GLY A 385 -7.92 -7.39 15.96
N TYR A 386 -6.62 -7.29 16.21
CA TYR A 386 -6.04 -7.14 17.55
C TYR A 386 -6.56 -5.93 18.35
N PHE A 387 -7.10 -4.91 17.68
CA PHE A 387 -7.57 -3.65 18.26
C PHE A 387 -9.11 -3.60 18.41
N TYR A 388 -9.82 -4.64 17.95
CA TYR A 388 -11.27 -4.64 17.96
C TYR A 388 -11.85 -5.47 19.10
N ASP A 389 -13.02 -5.06 19.58
CA ASP A 389 -13.81 -5.85 20.51
C ASP A 389 -14.21 -7.20 19.91
N ALA A 390 -14.49 -8.17 20.78
CA ALA A 390 -14.88 -9.53 20.39
C ALA A 390 -16.02 -9.53 19.35
N GLN A 391 -17.04 -8.69 19.51
CA GLN A 391 -18.20 -8.62 18.60
C GLN A 391 -17.86 -8.35 17.13
N TYR A 392 -16.68 -7.78 16.84
CA TYR A 392 -16.21 -7.49 15.49
C TYR A 392 -15.36 -8.61 14.88
N CYS A 393 -14.98 -9.61 15.68
CA CYS A 393 -14.21 -10.77 15.25
C CYS A 393 -15.09 -11.95 14.76
N ARG A 394 -16.42 -11.77 14.75
CA ARG A 394 -17.39 -12.77 14.27
C ARG A 394 -17.21 -13.02 12.78
N ALA A 395 -17.44 -14.25 12.33
CA ALA A 395 -17.26 -14.63 10.92
C ALA A 395 -18.11 -13.81 9.92
N ALA A 396 -19.26 -13.30 10.36
CA ALA A 396 -20.17 -12.51 9.54
C ALA A 396 -19.83 -11.00 9.47
N CYS A 397 -18.99 -10.49 10.37
CA CYS A 397 -18.74 -9.05 10.48
C CYS A 397 -17.99 -8.54 9.24
N ARG A 398 -18.37 -7.34 8.77
CA ARG A 398 -17.86 -6.74 7.53
C ARG A 398 -17.34 -5.33 7.80
N TYR A 399 -16.31 -4.96 7.05
CA TYR A 399 -15.78 -3.60 7.00
C TYR A 399 -15.54 -3.17 5.55
N ASN A 400 -15.52 -1.86 5.30
CA ASN A 400 -15.59 -1.31 3.95
C ASN A 400 -14.72 -0.06 3.70
N PRO A 401 -13.39 -0.14 3.82
CA PRO A 401 -12.52 0.97 3.46
C PRO A 401 -12.36 1.15 1.94
N THR A 402 -11.81 2.29 1.52
CA THR A 402 -11.39 2.51 0.14
C THR A 402 -10.23 1.57 -0.22
N PRO A 403 -10.08 1.15 -1.48
CA PRO A 403 -9.02 0.20 -1.89
C PRO A 403 -7.59 0.71 -1.70
N SER A 404 -7.40 2.03 -1.57
CA SER A 404 -6.10 2.66 -1.29
C SER A 404 -5.79 2.79 0.19
N HIS A 405 -6.76 2.53 1.07
CA HIS A 405 -6.58 2.63 2.51
C HIS A 405 -5.54 1.61 3.01
N ARG A 406 -4.82 2.00 4.05
CA ARG A 406 -3.80 1.19 4.74
C ARG A 406 -3.98 1.47 6.21
N ALA A 407 -3.92 0.43 7.03
CA ALA A 407 -3.88 0.59 8.47
C ALA A 407 -3.09 -0.55 9.11
N ARG A 408 -2.60 -0.29 10.32
CA ARG A 408 -1.85 -1.24 11.15
C ARG A 408 -2.64 -2.47 11.59
N VAL A 409 -3.94 -2.50 11.32
CA VAL A 409 -4.84 -3.64 11.56
C VAL A 409 -5.24 -4.36 10.27
N ILE A 410 -4.76 -3.93 9.10
CA ILE A 410 -5.19 -4.46 7.80
C ILE A 410 -4.06 -5.27 7.15
N GLY A 411 -4.33 -6.55 6.93
CA GLY A 411 -3.52 -7.47 6.15
C GLY A 411 -4.36 -8.20 5.09
N PHE A 412 -3.96 -9.41 4.74
CA PHE A 412 -4.70 -10.26 3.81
C PHE A 412 -4.21 -11.72 3.89
N ARG A 413 -5.02 -12.63 3.34
CA ARG A 413 -4.60 -14.00 3.05
C ARG A 413 -4.83 -14.36 1.59
N LEU A 414 -4.20 -15.44 1.16
CA LEU A 414 -4.25 -15.92 -0.21
C LEU A 414 -5.42 -16.88 -0.44
N ALA A 415 -5.89 -16.95 -1.68
CA ALA A 415 -6.79 -17.97 -2.18
C ALA A 415 -6.38 -18.40 -3.60
N MET A 416 -6.84 -19.58 -4.02
CA MET A 416 -6.73 -20.09 -5.38
C MET A 416 -7.97 -20.90 -5.72
N SER A 417 -8.42 -20.87 -6.97
CA SER A 417 -9.49 -21.75 -7.42
C SER A 417 -8.98 -23.20 -7.51
N ALA A 418 -9.74 -24.19 -7.05
CA ALA A 418 -9.39 -25.58 -7.30
C ALA A 418 -9.58 -25.92 -8.80
N GLN A 419 -8.84 -26.92 -9.28
CA GLN A 419 -8.99 -27.44 -10.63
C GLN A 419 -10.15 -28.43 -10.72
#